data_AF-A0A254TKX5-F1
#
_entry.id   AF-A0A254TKX5-F1
#
_cell.length_a   1.000
_cell.length_b   1.000
_cell.length_c   1.000
_cell.angle_alpha   90.00
_cell.angle_beta   90.00
_cell.angle_gamma   90.00
#
_symmetry.space_group_name_H-M   'P 1'
#
loop_
_entity.id
_entity.type
_entity.pdbx_description
1 polymer ?
#
loop_
_entity_poly.entity_id
_entity_poly.type
_entity_poly.pdbx_seq_one_letter_code
_entity_poly.pdbx_strand_id
1 'polypeptide(L)'
;MPPFDALPGRTRTASPTRPVKLSGETFAALINLSGRRRFTSQRLVLYAVLAVRSGPDALTTSRDALRLFSEAHDILVNGNDSVPGVFCDALDAVYFGSENGDARIREFIVLAQRALDAIEQGLPGGPALVEQLVDMATPLLALLNRITQVYEELSKQHAMRVRKQLVGIMSDIESIAKQARMVAFNAQIVAARAGNAGKEFSVVAGVLSDITGEIDTLVKEAMNDSV
;
A
#
# COMPACT_ATOMS: atom_id res chain seq x y z
N MET A 1 12.67 -48.28 -16.61
CA MET A 1 12.41 -47.48 -15.40
C MET A 1 13.69 -47.43 -14.57
N PRO A 2 14.39 -46.29 -14.59
CA PRO A 2 14.80 -45.55 -13.38
C PRO A 2 14.28 -44.09 -13.42
N PRO A 3 14.45 -43.28 -12.34
CA PRO A 3 13.36 -42.45 -11.81
C PRO A 3 13.36 -40.97 -12.21
N PHE A 4 12.19 -40.37 -12.01
CA PHE A 4 11.91 -38.94 -11.86
C PHE A 4 12.81 -38.34 -10.76
N ASP A 5 13.48 -37.20 -11.02
CA ASP A 5 13.51 -36.11 -10.05
C ASP A 5 14.04 -34.77 -10.59
N ALA A 6 13.36 -33.72 -10.14
CA ALA A 6 13.74 -32.30 -10.05
C ALA A 6 14.05 -31.51 -11.34
N LEU A 7 13.02 -30.82 -11.85
CA LEU A 7 13.21 -29.57 -12.61
C LEU A 7 13.88 -28.51 -11.71
N PRO A 8 14.89 -27.77 -12.20
CA PRO A 8 15.53 -26.73 -11.42
C PRO A 8 14.56 -25.56 -11.18
N GLY A 9 14.39 -25.19 -9.91
CA GLY A 9 13.61 -24.04 -9.49
C GLY A 9 14.07 -22.77 -10.20
N ARG A 10 13.10 -22.01 -10.72
CA ARG A 10 13.34 -20.68 -11.28
C ARG A 10 13.98 -19.79 -10.22
N THR A 11 15.28 -19.54 -10.35
CA THR A 11 15.98 -18.46 -9.65
C THR A 11 15.38 -17.14 -10.11
N ARG A 12 14.61 -16.49 -9.23
CA ARG A 12 14.05 -15.16 -9.44
C ARG A 12 15.22 -14.17 -9.39
N THR A 13 15.78 -13.82 -10.54
CA THR A 13 16.77 -12.74 -10.66
C THR A 13 16.05 -11.40 -10.46
N ALA A 14 15.88 -10.99 -9.21
CA ALA A 14 15.44 -9.64 -8.87
C ALA A 14 16.67 -8.73 -8.79
N SER A 15 16.77 -7.78 -9.71
CA SER A 15 17.67 -6.63 -9.58
C SER A 15 17.34 -5.89 -8.27
N PRO A 16 18.33 -5.34 -7.54
CA PRO A 16 18.06 -4.67 -6.27
C PRO A 16 17.49 -3.27 -6.54
N THR A 17 16.20 -3.19 -6.85
CA THR A 17 15.45 -1.95 -6.73
C THR A 17 15.42 -1.56 -5.25
N ARG A 18 15.70 -0.29 -4.94
CA ARG A 18 15.59 0.22 -3.57
C ARG A 18 14.21 -0.16 -3.01
N PRO A 19 14.11 -0.66 -1.76
CA PRO A 19 12.82 -0.99 -1.19
C PRO A 19 11.96 0.26 -1.14
N VAL A 20 10.82 0.24 -1.85
CA VAL A 20 9.87 1.35 -1.88
C VAL A 20 9.39 1.60 -0.44
N LYS A 21 9.58 2.83 0.05
CA LYS A 21 9.18 3.20 1.41
C LYS A 21 7.65 3.23 1.49
N LEU A 22 7.08 2.44 2.40
CA LEU A 22 5.63 2.44 2.64
C LEU A 22 5.20 3.76 3.28
N SER A 23 4.47 4.59 2.53
CA SER A 23 3.84 5.82 3.00
C SER A 23 2.32 5.76 2.79
N GLY A 24 1.60 6.72 3.36
CA GLY A 24 0.17 6.89 3.09
C GLY A 24 -0.14 7.10 1.60
N GLU A 25 0.75 7.76 0.87
CA GLU A 25 0.64 7.95 -0.59
C GLU A 25 0.80 6.62 -1.34
N THR A 26 1.75 5.77 -0.93
CA THR A 26 1.92 4.43 -1.50
C THR A 26 0.65 3.59 -1.30
N PHE A 27 0.05 3.61 -0.11
CA PHE A 27 -1.21 2.92 0.15
C PHE A 27 -2.37 3.47 -0.67
N ALA A 28 -2.49 4.80 -0.80
CA ALA A 28 -3.50 5.42 -1.65
C ALA A 28 -3.36 4.98 -3.11
N ALA A 29 -2.14 4.92 -3.63
CA ALA A 29 -1.86 4.43 -4.98
C ALA A 29 -2.23 2.95 -5.15
N LEU A 30 -1.87 2.09 -4.20
CA LEU A 30 -2.22 0.66 -4.20
C LEU A 30 -3.74 0.43 -4.18
N ILE A 31 -4.46 1.14 -3.30
CA ILE A 31 -5.92 1.06 -3.20
C ILE A 31 -6.57 1.56 -4.50
N ASN A 32 -6.07 2.66 -5.07
CA ASN A 32 -6.58 3.19 -6.34
C ASN A 32 -6.38 2.19 -7.49
N LEU A 33 -5.19 1.61 -7.64
CA LEU A 33 -4.91 0.58 -8.64
C LEU A 33 -5.82 -0.64 -8.45
N SER A 34 -6.00 -1.10 -7.21
CA SER A 34 -6.89 -2.22 -6.91
C SER A 34 -8.34 -1.90 -7.24
N GLY A 35 -8.81 -0.69 -6.90
CA GLY A 35 -10.15 -0.20 -7.23
C GLY A 35 -10.37 -0.07 -8.74
N ARG A 36 -9.38 0.44 -9.48
CA ARG A 36 -9.42 0.54 -10.94
C ARG A 36 -9.62 -0.82 -11.60
N ARG A 37 -9.01 -1.90 -11.08
CA ARG A 37 -9.21 -3.26 -11.60
C ARG A 37 -10.67 -3.72 -11.53
N ARG A 38 -11.40 -3.37 -10.46
CA ARG A 38 -12.84 -3.71 -10.34
C ARG A 38 -13.66 -3.03 -11.43
N PHE A 39 -13.36 -1.77 -11.71
CA PHE A 39 -14.03 -1.02 -12.76
C PHE A 39 -13.65 -1.54 -14.15
N THR A 40 -12.36 -1.74 -14.41
CA THR A 40 -11.89 -2.19 -15.73
C THR A 40 -12.28 -3.63 -16.04
N SER A 41 -12.42 -4.52 -15.05
CA SER A 41 -12.91 -5.89 -15.27
C SER A 41 -14.37 -5.90 -15.72
N GLN A 42 -15.24 -5.11 -15.08
CA GLN A 42 -16.64 -4.99 -15.48
C GLN A 42 -16.79 -4.33 -16.85
N ARG A 43 -16.00 -3.28 -17.11
CA ARG A 43 -15.96 -2.61 -18.41
C ARG A 43 -15.49 -3.56 -19.52
N LEU A 44 -14.44 -4.33 -19.27
CA LEU A 44 -13.93 -5.36 -20.19
C LEU A 44 -15.05 -6.34 -20.59
N VAL A 45 -15.75 -6.93 -19.61
CA VAL A 45 -16.82 -7.91 -19.85
C VAL A 45 -17.98 -7.29 -20.62
N LEU A 46 -18.46 -6.11 -20.19
CA LEU A 46 -19.56 -5.41 -20.86
C LEU A 46 -19.24 -5.15 -22.34
N TYR A 47 -18.06 -4.61 -22.62
CA TYR A 47 -17.67 -4.28 -23.99
C TYR A 47 -17.30 -5.51 -24.82
N ALA A 48 -16.89 -6.63 -24.20
CA ALA A 48 -16.73 -7.91 -24.89
C ALA A 48 -18.09 -8.45 -25.38
N VAL A 49 -19.13 -8.37 -24.53
CA VAL A 49 -20.51 -8.73 -24.90
C VAL A 49 -21.04 -7.84 -26.02
N LEU A 50 -20.77 -6.53 -25.94
CA LEU A 50 -21.16 -5.58 -26.99
C LEU A 50 -20.37 -5.82 -28.29
N ALA A 51 -19.10 -6.20 -28.24
CA ALA A 51 -18.29 -6.44 -29.43
C ALA A 51 -18.83 -7.59 -30.30
N VAL A 52 -19.47 -8.60 -29.69
CA VAL A 52 -20.15 -9.68 -30.41
C VAL A 52 -21.35 -9.16 -31.23
N ARG A 53 -21.97 -8.04 -30.84
CA ARG A 53 -23.21 -7.50 -31.44
C ARG A 53 -23.00 -6.23 -32.27
N SER A 54 -22.11 -5.35 -31.84
CA SER A 54 -22.10 -3.93 -32.20
C SER A 54 -20.82 -3.48 -32.90
N GLY A 55 -19.91 -4.40 -33.27
CA GLY A 55 -18.78 -4.11 -34.16
C GLY A 55 -17.50 -3.54 -33.48
N PRO A 56 -16.61 -2.88 -34.26
CA PRO A 56 -15.20 -2.65 -33.91
C PRO A 56 -14.94 -1.64 -32.77
N ASP A 57 -15.83 -0.68 -32.53
CA ASP A 57 -15.64 0.32 -31.46
C ASP A 57 -15.74 -0.31 -30.05
N ALA A 58 -16.65 -1.27 -29.89
CA ALA A 58 -16.81 -2.00 -28.64
C ALA A 58 -15.62 -2.93 -28.38
N LEU A 59 -15.10 -3.57 -29.43
CA LEU A 59 -13.88 -4.38 -29.36
C LEU A 59 -12.68 -3.54 -28.90
N THR A 60 -12.50 -2.35 -29.47
CA THR A 60 -11.43 -1.41 -29.10
C THR A 60 -11.52 -1.01 -27.62
N THR A 61 -12.71 -0.64 -27.16
CA THR A 61 -12.93 -0.26 -25.75
C THR A 61 -12.66 -1.44 -24.80
N SER A 62 -13.03 -2.66 -25.20
CA SER A 62 -12.76 -3.87 -24.45
C SER A 62 -11.26 -4.19 -24.37
N ARG A 63 -10.54 -4.08 -25.50
CA ARG A 63 -9.06 -4.21 -25.56
C ARG A 63 -8.36 -3.21 -24.64
N ASP A 64 -8.80 -1.95 -24.62
CA ASP A 64 -8.24 -0.93 -23.73
C ASP A 64 -8.51 -1.23 -22.26
N ALA A 65 -9.71 -1.72 -21.93
CA ALA A 65 -10.04 -2.14 -20.58
C ALA A 65 -9.18 -3.33 -20.13
N LEU A 66 -8.96 -4.32 -21.01
CA LEU A 66 -8.07 -5.45 -20.76
C LEU A 66 -6.64 -4.99 -20.51
N ARG A 67 -6.09 -4.12 -21.36
CA ARG A 67 -4.73 -3.57 -21.19
C ARG A 67 -4.55 -2.91 -19.82
N LEU A 68 -5.47 -1.99 -19.47
CA LEU A 68 -5.41 -1.29 -18.18
C LEU A 68 -5.60 -2.23 -16.99
N PHE A 69 -6.44 -3.25 -17.12
CA PHE A 69 -6.64 -4.27 -16.09
C PHE A 69 -5.37 -5.11 -15.86
N SER A 70 -4.77 -5.61 -16.94
CA SER A 70 -3.54 -6.41 -16.89
C SER A 70 -2.36 -5.61 -16.34
N GLU A 71 -2.16 -4.38 -16.81
CA GLU A 71 -1.11 -3.49 -16.32
C GLU A 71 -1.25 -3.21 -14.82
N ALA A 72 -2.46 -2.86 -14.37
CA ALA A 72 -2.72 -2.64 -12.95
C ALA A 72 -2.49 -3.91 -12.11
N HIS A 73 -2.82 -5.09 -12.65
CA HIS A 73 -2.56 -6.35 -11.96
C HIS A 73 -1.06 -6.64 -11.85
N ASP A 74 -0.30 -6.48 -12.93
CA ASP A 74 1.15 -6.72 -12.90
C ASP A 74 1.88 -5.73 -11.98
N ILE A 75 1.48 -4.45 -11.96
CA ILE A 75 2.03 -3.46 -11.03
C ILE A 75 1.75 -3.85 -9.57
N LEU A 76 0.55 -4.34 -9.27
CA LEU A 76 0.18 -4.71 -7.90
C LEU A 76 0.88 -6.00 -7.43
N VAL A 77 1.22 -6.89 -8.35
CA VAL A 77 1.89 -8.16 -8.04
C VAL A 77 3.41 -7.99 -7.98
N ASN A 78 4.00 -7.42 -9.03
CA ASN A 78 5.45 -7.35 -9.21
C ASN A 78 6.05 -6.03 -8.71
N GLY A 79 5.24 -4.98 -8.56
CA GLY A 79 5.71 -3.65 -8.20
C GLY A 79 6.28 -2.88 -9.39
N ASN A 80 6.69 -1.66 -9.10
CA ASN A 80 7.46 -0.77 -9.98
C ASN A 80 8.23 0.24 -9.10
N ASP A 81 8.76 1.31 -9.69
CA ASP A 81 9.50 2.34 -8.94
C ASP A 81 8.68 3.08 -7.88
N SER A 82 7.34 3.07 -7.98
CA SER A 82 6.42 3.80 -7.12
C SER A 82 5.67 2.93 -6.12
N VAL A 83 5.48 1.64 -6.41
CA VAL A 83 4.76 0.70 -5.53
C VAL A 83 5.51 -0.63 -5.37
N PRO A 84 5.49 -1.25 -4.18
CA PRO A 84 6.36 -2.37 -3.84
C PRO A 84 5.92 -3.75 -4.39
N GLY A 85 4.79 -3.84 -5.10
CA GLY A 85 4.19 -5.12 -5.48
C GLY A 85 3.57 -5.85 -4.29
N VAL A 86 3.67 -7.17 -4.23
CA VAL A 86 3.34 -7.95 -3.02
C VAL A 86 4.50 -7.86 -2.02
N PHE A 87 4.25 -7.25 -0.86
CA PHE A 87 5.29 -6.90 0.12
C PHE A 87 5.06 -7.43 1.54
N CYS A 88 3.96 -8.16 1.78
CA CYS A 88 3.67 -8.74 3.10
C CYS A 88 2.85 -10.02 2.98
N ASP A 89 2.88 -10.81 4.05
CA ASP A 89 2.23 -12.13 4.11
C ASP A 89 0.71 -12.06 3.92
N ALA A 90 0.06 -10.98 4.33
CA ALA A 90 -1.37 -10.79 4.13
C ALA A 90 -1.74 -10.65 2.64
N LEU A 91 -0.89 -9.99 1.85
CA LEU A 91 -1.06 -9.90 0.40
C LEU A 91 -0.65 -11.21 -0.27
N ASP A 92 0.43 -11.83 0.19
CA ASP A 92 0.88 -13.14 -0.29
C ASP A 92 -0.23 -14.19 -0.14
N ALA A 93 -0.89 -14.24 1.01
CA ALA A 93 -1.99 -15.17 1.28
C ALA A 93 -3.17 -15.02 0.30
N VAL A 94 -3.52 -13.80 -0.12
CA VAL A 94 -4.64 -13.58 -1.05
C VAL A 94 -4.22 -13.78 -2.51
N TYR A 95 -2.99 -13.43 -2.89
CA TYR A 95 -2.51 -13.60 -4.27
C TYR A 95 -2.01 -15.01 -4.57
N PHE A 96 -1.28 -15.64 -3.66
CA PHE A 96 -0.54 -16.88 -3.88
C PHE A 96 -0.89 -18.00 -2.89
N GLY A 97 -1.66 -17.70 -1.84
CA GLY A 97 -2.16 -18.70 -0.90
C GLY A 97 -3.33 -19.52 -1.45
N SER A 98 -4.18 -20.02 -0.55
CA SER A 98 -5.30 -20.91 -0.92
C SER A 98 -6.34 -20.26 -1.84
N GLU A 99 -6.49 -18.94 -1.78
CA GLU A 99 -7.38 -18.19 -2.69
C GLU A 99 -6.84 -18.12 -4.13
N ASN A 100 -5.53 -18.33 -4.30
CA ASN A 100 -4.79 -18.34 -5.56
C ASN A 100 -5.16 -17.18 -6.50
N GLY A 101 -5.26 -15.97 -5.92
CA GLY A 101 -5.85 -14.81 -6.57
C GLY A 101 -5.10 -14.38 -7.84
N ASP A 102 -3.76 -14.46 -7.86
CA ASP A 102 -2.95 -14.16 -9.05
C ASP A 102 -3.31 -15.09 -10.21
N ALA A 103 -3.30 -16.41 -9.97
CA ALA A 103 -3.61 -17.39 -11.00
C ALA A 103 -5.01 -17.20 -11.59
N ARG A 104 -6.02 -16.95 -10.75
CA ARG A 104 -7.41 -16.71 -11.19
C ARG A 104 -7.56 -15.43 -12.00
N ILE A 105 -6.85 -14.36 -11.61
CA ILE A 105 -6.86 -13.11 -12.36
C ILE A 105 -6.15 -13.29 -13.70
N ARG A 106 -5.01 -13.99 -13.74
CA ARG A 106 -4.29 -14.28 -14.99
C ARG A 106 -5.08 -15.19 -15.92
N GLU A 107 -5.79 -16.18 -15.39
CA GLU A 107 -6.69 -17.04 -16.15
C GLU A 107 -7.79 -16.21 -16.83
N PHE A 108 -8.42 -15.29 -16.09
CA PHE A 108 -9.39 -14.36 -16.64
C PHE A 108 -8.80 -13.47 -17.74
N ILE A 109 -7.57 -12.94 -17.55
CA ILE A 109 -6.85 -12.14 -18.57
C ILE A 109 -6.64 -12.96 -19.84
N VAL A 110 -6.18 -14.19 -19.71
CA VAL A 110 -5.95 -15.09 -20.87
C VAL A 110 -7.25 -15.42 -21.58
N LEU A 111 -8.32 -15.72 -20.86
CA LEU A 111 -9.64 -15.97 -21.44
C LEU A 111 -10.17 -14.73 -22.18
N ALA A 112 -10.05 -13.56 -21.57
CA ALA A 112 -10.45 -12.29 -22.18
C ALA A 112 -9.67 -12.03 -23.48
N GLN A 113 -8.35 -12.19 -23.46
CA GLN A 113 -7.52 -12.02 -24.66
C GLN A 113 -7.98 -12.95 -25.78
N ARG A 114 -8.16 -14.25 -25.48
CA ARG A 114 -8.64 -15.24 -26.46
C ARG A 114 -10.02 -14.90 -27.01
N ALA A 115 -10.94 -14.43 -26.16
CA ALA A 115 -12.28 -14.04 -26.57
C ALA A 115 -12.23 -12.85 -27.55
N LEU A 116 -11.46 -11.81 -27.21
CA LEU A 116 -11.31 -10.62 -28.05
C LEU A 116 -10.61 -10.92 -29.38
N ASP A 117 -9.59 -11.77 -29.37
CA ASP A 117 -8.90 -12.22 -30.59
C ASP A 117 -9.84 -13.03 -31.51
N ALA A 118 -10.67 -13.89 -30.93
CA ALA A 118 -11.66 -14.66 -31.68
C ALA A 118 -12.74 -13.76 -32.30
N ILE A 119 -13.18 -12.72 -31.59
CA ILE A 119 -14.12 -11.72 -32.13
C ILE A 119 -13.47 -10.93 -33.27
N GLU A 120 -12.23 -10.45 -33.08
CA GLU A 120 -11.49 -9.69 -34.10
C GLU A 120 -11.30 -10.49 -35.39
N GLN A 121 -11.01 -11.78 -35.27
CA GLN A 121 -10.81 -12.69 -36.40
C GLN A 121 -12.12 -13.26 -36.97
N GLY A 122 -13.28 -12.92 -36.41
CA GLY A 122 -14.58 -13.44 -36.84
C GLY A 122 -14.75 -14.95 -36.63
N LEU A 123 -14.06 -15.52 -35.65
CA LEU A 123 -14.12 -16.96 -35.38
C LEU A 123 -15.47 -17.35 -34.76
N PRO A 124 -16.09 -18.49 -35.16
CA PRO A 124 -17.36 -18.95 -34.63
C PRO A 124 -17.37 -19.20 -33.11
N GLY A 125 -16.20 -19.46 -32.51
CA GLY A 125 -16.05 -19.70 -31.08
C GLY A 125 -16.03 -18.44 -30.19
N GLY A 126 -15.98 -17.23 -30.76
CA GLY A 126 -15.92 -15.98 -30.00
C GLY A 126 -17.05 -15.81 -28.99
N PRO A 127 -18.34 -15.97 -29.38
CA PRO A 127 -19.47 -15.83 -28.46
C PRO A 127 -19.41 -16.79 -27.26
N ALA A 128 -18.99 -18.05 -27.46
CA ALA A 128 -18.87 -19.03 -26.38
C ALA A 128 -17.74 -18.69 -25.39
N LEU A 129 -16.65 -18.06 -25.87
CA LEU A 129 -15.59 -17.56 -24.99
C LEU A 129 -16.05 -16.35 -24.17
N VAL A 130 -16.89 -15.47 -24.75
CA VAL A 130 -17.49 -14.35 -24.02
C VAL A 130 -18.46 -14.82 -22.96
N GLU A 131 -19.24 -15.88 -23.21
CA GLU A 131 -20.12 -16.48 -22.21
C GLU A 131 -19.32 -16.99 -20.99
N GLN A 132 -18.22 -17.72 -21.23
CA GLN A 132 -17.30 -18.14 -20.16
C GLN A 132 -16.71 -16.94 -19.41
N LEU A 133 -16.41 -15.84 -20.12
CA LEU A 133 -15.90 -14.61 -19.50
C LEU A 133 -16.94 -13.96 -18.57
N VAL A 134 -18.21 -13.98 -18.96
CA VAL A 134 -19.35 -13.50 -18.15
C VAL A 134 -19.50 -14.37 -16.89
N ASP A 135 -19.40 -15.68 -17.01
CA ASP A 135 -19.48 -16.60 -15.86
C ASP A 135 -18.37 -16.35 -14.83
N MET A 136 -17.15 -16.04 -15.31
CA MET A 136 -16.02 -15.70 -14.44
C MET A 136 -16.12 -14.30 -13.81
N ALA A 137 -16.93 -13.39 -14.37
CA ALA A 137 -16.95 -11.98 -13.98
C ALA A 137 -17.38 -11.76 -12.52
N THR A 138 -18.41 -12.49 -12.07
CA THR A 138 -18.94 -12.34 -10.70
C THR A 138 -17.96 -12.88 -9.64
N PRO A 139 -17.43 -14.13 -9.76
CA PRO A 139 -16.39 -14.62 -8.86
C PRO A 139 -15.13 -13.76 -8.86
N LEU A 140 -14.73 -13.23 -10.02
CA LEU A 140 -13.57 -12.34 -10.13
C LEU A 140 -13.80 -11.02 -9.37
N LEU A 141 -14.96 -10.40 -9.52
CA LEU A 141 -15.26 -9.15 -8.81
C LEU A 141 -15.21 -9.35 -7.29
N ALA A 142 -15.74 -10.49 -6.80
CA ALA A 142 -15.65 -10.83 -5.38
C ALA A 142 -14.19 -10.94 -4.90
N LEU A 143 -13.33 -11.62 -5.67
CA LEU A 143 -11.89 -11.71 -5.39
C LEU A 143 -11.20 -10.33 -5.40
N LEU A 144 -11.49 -9.48 -6.40
CA LEU A 144 -10.94 -8.12 -6.49
C LEU A 144 -11.39 -7.24 -5.31
N ASN A 145 -12.64 -7.40 -4.86
CA ASN A 145 -13.15 -6.73 -3.67
C ASN A 145 -12.36 -7.17 -2.43
N ARG A 146 -12.13 -8.49 -2.28
CA ARG A 146 -11.38 -9.04 -1.16
C ARG A 146 -9.94 -8.51 -1.12
N ILE A 147 -9.25 -8.51 -2.26
CA ILE A 147 -7.89 -7.95 -2.37
C ILE A 147 -7.88 -6.46 -1.98
N THR A 148 -8.87 -5.69 -2.45
CA THR A 148 -8.97 -4.25 -2.14
C THR A 148 -9.16 -4.02 -0.64
N GLN A 149 -9.98 -4.82 0.03
CA GLN A 149 -10.16 -4.76 1.48
C GLN A 149 -8.86 -5.05 2.25
N VAL A 150 -8.02 -5.97 1.75
CA VAL A 150 -6.71 -6.22 2.37
C VAL A 150 -5.81 -4.99 2.27
N TYR A 151 -5.77 -4.31 1.13
CA TYR A 151 -5.01 -3.05 1.01
C TYR A 151 -5.54 -1.95 1.95
N GLU A 152 -6.86 -1.81 2.07
CA GLU A 152 -7.48 -0.83 2.98
C GLU A 152 -7.15 -1.12 4.45
N GLU A 153 -7.18 -2.39 4.85
CA GLU A 153 -6.84 -2.82 6.21
C GLU A 153 -5.36 -2.57 6.51
N LEU A 154 -4.46 -2.93 5.59
CA LEU A 154 -3.03 -2.65 5.75
C LEU A 154 -2.72 -1.15 5.85
N SER A 155 -3.44 -0.32 5.10
CA SER A 155 -3.32 1.15 5.17
C SER A 155 -3.72 1.67 6.56
N LYS A 156 -4.87 1.21 7.09
CA LYS A 156 -5.32 1.56 8.45
C LYS A 156 -4.32 1.12 9.52
N GLN A 157 -3.81 -0.10 9.42
CA GLN A 157 -2.82 -0.63 10.36
C GLN A 157 -1.51 0.16 10.32
N HIS A 158 -1.04 0.56 9.13
CA HIS A 158 0.13 1.41 8.98
C HIS A 158 -0.10 2.78 9.63
N ALA A 159 -1.22 3.44 9.32
CA ALA A 159 -1.56 4.73 9.92
C ALA A 159 -1.61 4.67 11.45
N MET A 160 -2.24 3.62 12.01
CA MET A 160 -2.28 3.41 13.47
C MET A 160 -0.89 3.18 14.07
N ARG A 161 -0.01 2.43 13.38
CA ARG A 161 1.37 2.20 13.83
C ARG A 161 2.17 3.50 13.83
N VAL A 162 2.08 4.29 12.77
CA VAL A 162 2.76 5.60 12.67
C VAL A 162 2.26 6.53 13.77
N ARG A 163 0.94 6.62 13.97
CA ARG A 163 0.35 7.41 15.06
C ARG A 163 0.88 6.99 16.43
N LYS A 164 0.91 5.68 16.71
CA LYS A 164 1.44 5.15 17.98
C LYS A 164 2.92 5.49 18.18
N GLN A 165 3.72 5.43 17.12
CA GLN A 165 5.13 5.82 17.16
C GLN A 165 5.30 7.31 17.46
N LEU A 166 4.51 8.17 16.81
CA LEU A 166 4.53 9.61 17.07
C LEU A 166 4.17 9.93 18.52
N VAL A 167 3.11 9.33 19.06
CA VAL A 167 2.72 9.49 20.47
C VAL A 167 3.83 9.04 21.42
N GLY A 168 4.51 7.93 21.12
CA GLY A 168 5.65 7.46 21.91
C GLY A 168 6.80 8.46 21.94
N ILE A 169 7.19 8.97 20.76
CA ILE A 169 8.25 9.98 20.65
C ILE A 169 7.88 11.25 21.42
N MET A 170 6.63 11.71 21.33
CA MET A 170 6.18 12.89 22.07
C MET A 170 6.26 12.68 23.58
N SER A 171 5.89 11.49 24.07
CA SER A 171 6.02 11.15 25.49
C SER A 171 7.48 11.12 25.95
N ASP A 172 8.40 10.63 25.12
CA ASP A 172 9.83 10.65 25.40
C ASP A 172 10.37 12.10 25.48
N ILE A 173 9.93 12.99 24.57
CA ILE A 173 10.31 14.40 24.59
C ILE A 173 9.78 15.09 25.86
N GLU A 174 8.53 14.83 26.26
CA GLU A 174 7.96 15.37 27.51
C GLU A 174 8.80 14.95 28.73
N SER A 175 9.18 13.66 28.80
CA SER A 175 10.03 13.14 29.87
C SER A 175 11.40 13.82 29.91
N ILE A 176 12.06 13.96 28.75
CA ILE A 176 13.37 14.65 28.62
C ILE A 176 13.24 16.11 29.04
N ALA A 177 12.18 16.82 28.60
CA ALA A 177 11.93 18.20 28.97
C ALA A 177 11.77 18.36 30.49
N LYS A 178 11.03 17.46 31.14
CA LYS A 178 10.86 17.43 32.60
C LYS A 178 12.18 17.17 33.34
N GLN A 179 12.99 16.24 32.86
CA GLN A 179 14.32 15.97 33.43
C GLN A 179 15.25 17.17 33.28
N ALA A 180 15.30 17.77 32.09
CA ALA A 180 16.10 18.97 31.84
C ALA A 180 15.64 20.15 32.71
N ARG A 181 14.32 20.32 32.91
CA ARG A 181 13.78 21.34 33.83
C ARG A 181 14.24 21.12 35.27
N MET A 182 14.25 19.88 35.74
CA MET A 182 14.76 19.54 37.07
C MET A 182 16.25 19.86 37.21
N VAL A 183 17.06 19.55 36.20
CA VAL A 183 18.50 19.88 36.19
C VAL A 183 18.71 21.39 36.18
N ALA A 184 17.97 22.13 35.35
CA ALA A 184 18.01 23.58 35.29
C ALA A 184 17.64 24.20 36.65
N PHE A 185 16.57 23.70 37.29
CA PHE A 185 16.16 24.13 38.61
C PHE A 185 17.22 23.87 39.69
N ASN A 186 17.83 22.68 39.69
CA ASN A 186 18.93 22.36 40.61
C ASN A 186 20.14 23.29 40.38
N ALA A 187 20.47 23.59 39.12
CA ALA A 187 21.53 24.53 38.78
C ALA A 187 21.22 25.96 39.26
N GLN A 188 19.97 26.42 39.17
CA GLN A 188 19.53 27.70 39.73
C GLN A 188 19.72 27.75 41.25
N ILE A 189 19.36 26.67 41.98
CA ILE A 189 19.57 26.58 43.43
C ILE A 189 21.06 26.67 43.78
N VAL A 190 21.92 25.94 43.06
CA VAL A 190 23.37 25.96 43.30
C VAL A 190 23.96 27.34 42.98
N ALA A 191 23.53 27.96 41.88
CA ALA A 191 23.92 29.31 41.50
C ALA A 191 23.54 30.35 42.57
N ALA A 192 22.31 30.25 43.11
CA ALA A 192 21.86 31.12 44.19
C ALA A 192 22.70 30.92 45.48
N ARG A 193 23.05 29.68 45.83
CA ARG A 193 23.92 29.37 46.99
C ARG A 193 25.34 29.88 46.82
N ALA A 194 25.87 29.91 45.60
CA ALA A 194 27.21 30.43 45.30
C ALA A 194 27.29 31.97 45.34
N GLY A 195 26.16 32.67 45.54
CA GLY A 195 26.12 34.12 45.65
C GLY A 195 26.65 34.80 44.39
N ASN A 196 27.61 35.73 44.54
CA ASN A 196 28.17 36.47 43.41
C ASN A 196 28.88 35.58 42.38
N ALA A 197 29.48 34.46 42.81
CA ALA A 197 30.17 33.54 41.90
C ALA A 197 29.20 32.72 41.01
N GLY A 198 27.92 32.64 41.38
CA GLY A 198 26.90 31.89 40.65
C GLY A 198 26.08 32.71 39.65
N LYS A 199 26.26 34.03 39.58
CA LYS A 199 25.39 34.92 38.78
C LYS A 199 25.31 34.53 37.31
N GLU A 200 26.44 34.24 36.66
CA GLU A 200 26.48 33.86 35.24
C GLU A 200 25.82 32.49 35.01
N PHE A 201 26.05 31.53 35.92
CA PHE A 201 25.39 30.22 35.88
C PHE A 201 23.88 30.31 36.10
N SER A 202 23.41 31.24 36.93
CA SER A 202 21.97 31.46 37.16
C SER A 202 21.24 31.89 35.90
N VAL A 203 21.86 32.71 35.05
CA VAL A 203 21.27 33.17 33.79
C VAL A 203 21.11 32.00 32.81
N VAL A 204 22.16 31.20 32.64
CA VAL A 204 22.12 30.02 31.76
C VAL A 204 21.06 29.01 32.23
N ALA A 205 20.97 28.77 33.54
CA ALA A 205 19.97 27.87 34.10
C ALA A 205 18.54 28.43 34.00
N GLY A 206 18.37 29.76 34.01
CA GLY A 206 17.10 30.44 33.70
C GLY A 206 16.64 30.14 32.26
N VAL A 207 17.49 30.44 31.29
CA VAL A 207 17.20 30.22 29.86
C VAL A 207 16.90 28.75 29.57
N LEU A 208 17.65 27.82 30.16
CA LEU A 208 17.37 26.39 29.99
C LEU A 208 15.99 26.00 30.56
N SER A 209 15.59 26.57 31.70
CA SER A 209 14.25 26.34 32.26
C SER A 209 13.16 26.83 31.30
N ASP A 210 13.32 28.02 30.71
CA ASP A 210 12.36 28.59 29.77
C ASP A 210 12.22 27.72 28.51
N ILE A 211 13.35 27.29 27.91
CA ILE A 211 13.36 26.38 26.76
C ILE A 211 12.60 25.08 27.08
N THR A 212 12.82 24.48 28.26
CA THR A 212 12.09 23.26 28.66
C THR A 212 10.61 23.51 28.96
N GLY A 213 10.22 24.76 29.24
CA GLY A 213 8.82 25.19 29.33
C GLY A 213 8.15 25.24 27.97
N GLU A 214 8.84 25.83 26.99
CA GLU A 214 8.36 25.92 25.61
C GLU A 214 8.22 24.54 24.96
N ILE A 215 9.21 23.66 25.13
CA ILE A 215 9.16 22.27 24.61
C ILE A 215 7.95 21.51 25.18
N ASP A 216 7.71 21.61 26.50
CA ASP A 216 6.56 20.98 27.16
C ASP A 216 5.22 21.48 26.61
N THR A 217 5.14 22.78 26.30
CA THR A 217 3.93 23.38 25.70
C THR A 217 3.71 22.86 24.29
N LEU A 218 4.75 22.88 23.44
CA LEU A 218 4.69 22.38 22.07
C LEU A 218 4.33 20.90 21.98
N VAL A 219 4.84 20.07 22.90
CA VAL A 219 4.49 18.66 22.96
C VAL A 219 3.02 18.47 23.33
N LYS A 220 2.50 19.22 24.30
CA LYS A 220 1.08 19.17 24.68
C LYS A 220 0.16 19.62 23.55
N GLU A 221 0.51 20.67 22.83
CA GLU A 221 -0.22 21.11 21.63
C GLU A 221 -0.22 20.03 20.55
N ALA A 222 0.96 19.48 20.21
CA ALA A 222 1.08 18.42 19.21
C ALA A 222 0.31 17.14 19.59
N MET A 223 0.23 16.81 20.88
CA MET A 223 -0.57 15.68 21.37
C MET A 223 -2.07 15.93 21.26
N ASN A 224 -2.54 17.16 21.53
CA ASN A 224 -3.95 17.52 21.40
C ASN A 224 -4.42 17.49 19.94
N ASP A 225 -3.58 17.93 19.00
CA ASP A 225 -3.89 17.88 17.56
C ASP A 225 -3.82 16.45 16.98
N SER A 226 -3.17 15.53 17.70
CA SER A 226 -2.99 14.13 17.30
C SER A 226 -4.08 13.19 17.84
N VAL A 227 -5.05 13.67 18.63
CA VAL A 227 -6.18 12.92 19.22
C VAL A 227 -7.41 13.00 18.32
#